data_AF-A0A0D2ZYH7-F1
#
_entry.id   AF-A0A0D2ZYH7-F1
#
_cell.length_a   1.000
_cell.length_b   1.000
_cell.length_c   1.000
_cell.angle_alpha   90.00
_cell.angle_beta   90.00
_cell.angle_gamma   90.00
#
_symmetry.space_group_name_H-M   'P 1'
#
loop_
_entity.id
_entity.type
_entity.pdbx_description
1 polymer ?
#
loop_
_entity_poly.entity_id
_entity_poly.type
_entity_poly.pdbx_seq_one_letter_code
_entity_poly.pdbx_strand_id
1 'polypeptide(L)'
;MKEDELLESIVRVLETQKALIVIDDIWRKGDWDRIKPVFLLKKGLKVLLTSRNEEVALHVDEQCVPIKPECLTSEESWDLFQRIAFPVKDRAEFKIEEGMKEIGMEMIQHCGGLPLALKVLGGLLRKKYTL
;
A
#
# COMPACT_ATOMS: atom_id res chain seq x y z
N MET A 1 -9.28 14.43 -27.81
CA MET A 1 -7.95 14.93 -27.47
C MET A 1 -6.93 13.89 -27.82
N LYS A 2 -5.83 14.30 -28.46
CA LYS A 2 -4.66 13.44 -28.68
C LYS A 2 -3.84 13.33 -27.40
N GLU A 3 -2.98 12.31 -27.30
CA GLU A 3 -2.11 12.09 -26.13
C GLU A 3 -1.24 13.32 -25.84
N ASP A 4 -0.66 13.92 -26.88
CA ASP A 4 0.18 15.12 -26.75
C ASP A 4 -0.59 16.32 -26.18
N GLU A 5 -1.85 16.52 -26.61
CA GLU A 5 -2.71 17.60 -26.10
C GLU A 5 -3.02 17.42 -24.60
N LEU A 6 -3.18 16.16 -24.17
CA LEU A 6 -3.38 15.85 -22.76
C LEU A 6 -2.12 16.13 -21.94
N LEU A 7 -0.95 15.71 -22.43
CA LEU A 7 0.33 15.96 -21.75
C LEU A 7 0.60 17.46 -21.62
N GLU A 8 0.37 18.24 -22.67
CA GLU A 8 0.48 19.71 -22.62
C GLU A 8 -0.46 20.33 -21.59
N SER A 9 -1.71 19.85 -21.52
CA SER A 9 -2.67 20.36 -20.53
C SER A 9 -2.21 20.10 -19.10
N ILE A 10 -1.65 18.92 -18.83
CA ILE A 10 -1.14 18.57 -17.50
C ILE A 10 0.07 19.43 -17.15
N VAL A 11 1.00 19.62 -18.09
CA VAL A 11 2.17 20.49 -17.89
C VAL A 11 1.73 21.90 -17.52
N ARG A 12 0.78 22.50 -18.25
CA ARG A 12 0.28 23.85 -17.95
C ARG A 12 -0.31 23.98 -16.55
N VAL A 13 -1.03 22.95 -16.07
CA VAL A 13 -1.56 22.94 -14.70
C VAL A 13 -0.42 22.87 -13.69
N LEU A 14 0.51 21.94 -13.87
CA LEU A 14 1.62 21.70 -12.96
C LEU A 14 2.65 22.82 -12.95
N GLU A 15 2.76 23.62 -14.01
CA GLU A 15 3.66 24.77 -14.07
C GLU A 15 3.28 25.88 -13.08
N THR A 16 2.01 25.96 -12.69
CA THR A 16 1.49 27.05 -11.86
C THR A 16 1.52 26.74 -10.36
N GLN A 17 1.80 25.49 -9.97
CA GLN A 17 1.63 25.02 -8.60
C GLN A 17 2.74 24.07 -8.16
N LYS A 18 3.05 24.06 -6.85
CA LYS A 18 3.81 22.95 -6.25
C LYS A 18 2.85 21.78 -6.06
N ALA A 19 3.27 20.58 -6.45
CA ALA A 19 2.42 19.39 -6.35
C ALA A 19 3.18 18.17 -5.84
N LEU A 20 2.46 17.33 -5.11
CA LEU A 20 2.81 15.93 -4.88
C LEU A 20 1.88 15.09 -5.76
N ILE A 21 2.47 14.28 -6.63
CA ILE A 21 1.73 13.42 -7.56
C ILE A 21 1.97 11.98 -7.14
N VAL A 22 0.87 11.25 -6.90
CA VAL A 22 0.92 9.84 -6.53
C VAL A 22 0.44 9.02 -7.71
N ILE A 23 1.30 8.15 -8.22
CA ILE A 23 0.99 7.26 -9.33
C ILE A 23 1.02 5.83 -8.79
N ASP A 24 -0.16 5.27 -8.65
CA ASP A 24 -0.33 3.95 -8.07
C ASP A 24 -0.22 2.86 -9.15
N ASP A 25 0.46 1.76 -8.82
CA ASP A 25 0.48 0.50 -9.56
C ASP A 25 0.98 0.62 -11.03
N ILE A 26 2.23 1.06 -11.24
CA ILE A 26 2.87 1.00 -12.57
C ILE A 26 3.45 -0.38 -12.83
N TRP A 27 3.14 -0.97 -13.99
CA TRP A 27 3.51 -2.35 -14.32
C TRP A 27 4.76 -2.44 -15.21
N ARG A 28 4.99 -1.48 -16.12
CA ARG A 28 6.08 -1.53 -17.10
C ARG A 28 6.86 -0.22 -17.17
N LYS A 29 8.16 -0.33 -17.48
CA LYS A 29 9.06 0.82 -17.71
C LYS A 29 8.52 1.78 -18.77
N GLY A 30 8.01 1.21 -19.87
CA GLY A 30 7.41 1.97 -20.96
C GLY A 30 6.17 2.79 -20.57
N ASP A 31 5.42 2.37 -19.55
CA ASP A 31 4.27 3.14 -19.06
C ASP A 31 4.75 4.41 -18.35
N TRP A 32 5.82 4.32 -17.55
CA TRP A 32 6.48 5.48 -16.97
C TRP A 32 7.10 6.39 -18.05
N ASP A 33 7.76 5.82 -19.06
CA ASP A 33 8.41 6.58 -20.12
C ASP A 33 7.47 7.50 -20.90
N ARG A 34 6.20 7.11 -21.04
CA ARG A 34 5.16 7.93 -21.71
C ARG A 34 4.78 9.16 -20.91
N ILE A 35 4.76 9.07 -19.58
CA ILE A 35 4.26 10.14 -18.70
C ILE A 35 5.37 10.95 -18.04
N LYS A 36 6.59 10.41 -17.93
CA LYS A 36 7.74 11.09 -17.32
C LYS A 36 8.05 12.49 -17.88
N PRO A 37 7.82 12.83 -19.18
CA PRO A 37 8.13 14.18 -19.68
C PRO A 37 7.38 15.28 -18.94
N VAL A 38 6.20 14.98 -18.37
CA VAL A 38 5.39 15.92 -17.60
C VAL A 38 6.09 16.36 -16.31
N PHE A 39 6.89 15.49 -15.71
CA PHE A 39 7.43 15.68 -14.36
C PHE A 39 8.87 16.23 -14.36
N LEU A 40 9.59 16.12 -15.47
CA LEU A 40 11.00 16.54 -15.60
C LEU A 40 11.19 18.06 -15.73
N LEU A 41 10.11 18.83 -15.90
CA LEU A 41 10.17 20.22 -16.34
C LEU A 41 10.35 21.25 -15.21
N LYS A 42 10.12 20.92 -13.93
CA LYS A 42 10.14 21.93 -12.86
C LYS A 42 10.67 21.52 -11.49
N LYS A 43 11.34 22.49 -10.86
CA LYS A 43 11.66 22.51 -9.42
C LYS A 43 10.37 22.63 -8.60
N GLY A 44 10.19 21.72 -7.64
CA GLY A 44 9.07 21.76 -6.68
C GLY A 44 7.96 20.72 -6.93
N LEU A 45 8.08 19.90 -7.96
CA LEU A 45 7.27 18.69 -8.14
C LEU A 45 7.89 17.53 -7.37
N LYS A 46 7.06 16.75 -6.68
CA LYS A 46 7.44 15.47 -6.10
C LYS A 46 6.54 14.38 -6.66
N VAL A 47 7.13 13.27 -7.08
CA VAL A 47 6.38 12.10 -7.56
C VAL A 47 6.60 10.96 -6.57
N LEU A 48 5.51 10.37 -6.11
CA LEU A 48 5.51 9.09 -5.40
C LEU A 48 4.90 8.06 -6.35
N LEU A 49 5.64 6.99 -6.61
CA LEU A 49 5.20 5.92 -7.49
C LEU A 49 5.19 4.61 -6.71
N THR A 50 4.16 3.81 -6.90
CA THR A 50 4.11 2.44 -6.38
C THR A 50 4.17 1.44 -7.54
N SER A 51 4.89 0.34 -7.33
CA SER A 51 4.97 -0.75 -8.30
C SER A 51 5.25 -2.05 -7.55
N ARG A 52 4.79 -3.16 -8.14
CA ARG A 52 5.19 -4.52 -7.71
C ARG A 52 6.47 -5.00 -8.38
N ASN A 53 6.96 -4.27 -9.38
CA ASN A 53 8.16 -4.61 -10.13
C ASN A 53 9.30 -3.67 -9.75
N GLU A 54 10.29 -4.20 -9.05
CA GLU A 54 11.47 -3.42 -8.62
C GLU A 54 12.22 -2.80 -9.80
N GLU A 55 12.25 -3.45 -10.96
CA GLU A 55 12.90 -2.88 -12.14
C GLU A 55 12.19 -1.62 -12.66
N VAL A 56 10.89 -1.48 -12.43
CA VAL A 56 10.16 -0.24 -12.75
C VAL A 56 10.61 0.85 -11.79
N ALA A 57 10.71 0.57 -10.49
CA ALA A 57 11.15 1.54 -9.49
C ALA A 57 12.58 2.05 -9.77
N LEU A 58 13.50 1.15 -10.15
CA LEU A 58 14.87 1.50 -10.53
C LEU A 58 14.97 2.28 -11.84
N HIS A 59 13.99 2.12 -12.75
CA HIS A 59 13.94 2.84 -14.03
C HIS A 59 13.43 4.28 -13.87
N VAL A 60 12.72 4.59 -12.78
CA VAL A 60 12.10 5.91 -12.58
C VAL A 60 13.15 7.00 -12.37
N ASP A 61 14.15 6.71 -11.54
CA ASP A 61 15.27 7.60 -11.23
C ASP A 61 16.44 6.74 -10.74
N GLU A 62 17.56 6.75 -11.47
CA GLU A 62 18.77 5.98 -11.14
C GLU A 62 19.39 6.39 -9.80
N GLN A 63 19.07 7.58 -9.29
CA GLN A 63 19.55 8.08 -8.00
C GLN A 63 18.58 7.76 -6.85
N CYS A 64 17.35 7.34 -7.15
CA CYS A 64 16.35 7.03 -6.15
C CYS A 64 16.53 5.60 -5.63
N VAL A 65 16.54 5.44 -4.31
CA VAL A 65 16.52 4.12 -3.67
C VAL A 65 15.05 3.70 -3.50
N PRO A 66 14.60 2.61 -4.14
CA PRO A 66 13.24 2.12 -3.97
C PRO A 66 12.96 1.79 -2.51
N ILE A 67 11.83 2.29 -2.00
CA ILE A 67 11.35 1.89 -0.67
C ILE A 67 10.64 0.55 -0.83
N LYS A 68 11.14 -0.47 -0.13
CA LYS A 68 10.50 -1.79 -0.04
C LYS A 68 9.80 -1.91 1.31
N PRO A 69 8.44 -1.85 1.35
CA PRO A 69 7.72 -2.11 2.58
C PRO A 69 8.00 -3.53 3.08
N GLU A 70 8.35 -3.66 4.35
CA GLU A 70 8.56 -4.97 4.98
C GLU A 70 7.20 -5.62 5.33
N CYS A 71 7.23 -6.94 5.52
CA CYS A 71 6.08 -7.64 6.10
C CYS A 71 5.95 -7.27 7.58
N LEU A 72 4.74 -7.38 8.12
CA LEU A 72 4.49 -7.10 9.53
C LEU A 72 5.22 -8.11 10.41
N THR A 73 5.73 -7.64 11.55
CA THR A 73 6.21 -8.50 12.62
C THR A 73 5.07 -9.36 13.20
N SER A 74 5.39 -10.39 13.98
CA SER A 74 4.38 -11.22 14.64
C SER A 74 3.47 -10.40 15.57
N GLU A 75 4.03 -9.40 16.25
CA GLU A 75 3.29 -8.51 17.15
C GLU A 75 2.34 -7.59 16.38
N GLU A 76 2.82 -6.93 15.32
CA GLU A 76 1.99 -6.08 14.46
C GLU A 76 0.91 -6.88 13.73
N SER A 77 1.25 -8.11 13.32
CA SER A 77 0.32 -9.04 12.69
C SER A 77 -0.82 -9.41 13.63
N TRP A 78 -0.49 -9.67 14.90
CA TRP A 78 -1.47 -9.95 15.95
C TRP A 78 -2.36 -8.74 16.23
N ASP A 79 -1.80 -7.54 16.41
CA ASP A 79 -2.61 -6.33 16.62
C ASP A 79 -3.53 -6.04 15.42
N LEU A 80 -3.03 -6.15 14.19
CA LEU A 80 -3.86 -5.97 12.99
C LEU A 80 -4.97 -7.03 12.91
N PHE A 81 -4.64 -8.29 13.14
CA PHE A 81 -5.60 -9.38 13.13
C PHE A 81 -6.70 -9.17 14.17
N GLN A 82 -6.35 -8.82 15.41
CA GLN A 82 -7.31 -8.55 16.47
C GLN A 82 -8.28 -7.43 16.09
N ARG A 83 -7.75 -6.32 15.53
CA ARG A 83 -8.58 -5.19 15.06
C ARG A 83 -9.60 -5.57 14.00
N ILE A 84 -9.27 -6.56 13.16
CA ILE A 84 -10.12 -6.99 12.05
C ILE A 84 -11.13 -8.05 12.49
N ALA A 85 -10.67 -9.07 13.22
CA ALA A 85 -11.48 -10.20 13.68
C ALA A 85 -12.45 -9.79 14.79
N PHE A 86 -12.02 -8.88 15.67
CA PHE A 86 -12.75 -8.44 16.86
C PHE A 86 -12.87 -6.91 16.88
N PRO A 87 -13.72 -6.32 16.01
CA PRO A 87 -13.93 -4.88 16.00
C PRO A 87 -14.78 -4.48 17.22
N VAL A 88 -14.16 -4.39 18.40
CA VAL A 88 -14.84 -3.99 19.63
C VAL A 88 -14.77 -2.47 19.78
N LYS A 89 -15.87 -1.84 20.19
CA LYS A 89 -15.95 -0.39 20.47
C LYS A 89 -15.17 0.01 21.72
N ASP A 90 -15.05 -0.91 22.69
CA ASP A 90 -14.29 -0.76 23.92
C ASP A 90 -13.33 -1.94 24.13
N ARG A 91 -12.02 -1.72 23.88
CA ARG A 91 -10.98 -2.75 24.04
C ARG A 91 -10.75 -3.18 25.50
N ALA A 92 -11.28 -2.43 26.47
CA ALA A 92 -11.06 -2.65 27.89
C ALA A 92 -11.80 -3.89 28.44
N GLU A 93 -12.92 -4.30 27.81
CA GLU A 93 -13.74 -5.42 28.28
C GLU A 93 -13.54 -6.70 27.46
N PHE A 94 -12.91 -6.61 26.28
CA PHE A 94 -12.72 -7.77 25.41
C PHE A 94 -11.46 -8.55 25.79
N LYS A 95 -11.66 -9.59 26.61
CA LYS A 95 -10.62 -10.58 26.90
C LYS A 95 -10.72 -11.73 25.91
N ILE A 96 -9.67 -11.93 25.12
CA ILE A 96 -9.49 -13.16 24.34
C ILE A 96 -9.04 -14.25 25.31
N GLU A 97 -9.77 -15.36 25.38
CA GLU A 97 -9.36 -16.53 26.16
C GLU A 97 -7.99 -17.03 25.68
N GLU A 98 -7.10 -17.45 26.58
CA GLU A 98 -5.71 -17.80 26.21
C GLU A 98 -5.66 -18.90 25.12
N GLY A 99 -6.54 -19.89 25.18
CA GLY A 99 -6.64 -20.93 24.13
C GLY A 99 -7.07 -20.38 22.76
N MET A 100 -7.92 -19.36 22.71
CA MET A 100 -8.27 -18.70 21.43
C MET A 100 -7.12 -17.87 20.89
N LYS A 101 -6.32 -17.28 21.77
CA LYS A 101 -5.13 -16.53 21.41
C LYS A 101 -4.05 -17.45 20.83
N GLU A 102 -3.81 -18.61 21.44
CA GLU A 102 -2.88 -19.63 20.92
C GLU A 102 -3.26 -20.05 19.49
N ILE A 103 -4.53 -20.44 19.28
CA ILE A 103 -5.03 -20.80 17.93
C ILE A 103 -4.90 -19.61 16.97
N GLY A 104 -5.27 -18.41 17.41
CA GLY A 104 -5.17 -17.20 16.58
C GLY A 104 -3.72 -16.91 16.14
N MET A 105 -2.76 -17.07 17.06
CA MET A 105 -1.33 -16.92 16.79
C MET A 105 -0.84 -17.95 15.76
N GLU A 106 -1.24 -19.22 15.89
CA GLU A 106 -0.93 -20.26 14.89
C GLU A 106 -1.52 -19.92 13.51
N MET A 107 -2.76 -19.44 13.46
CA MET A 107 -3.41 -19.07 12.20
C MET A 107 -2.71 -17.90 11.49
N ILE A 108 -2.28 -16.86 12.23
CA ILE A 108 -1.60 -15.72 11.63
C ILE A 108 -0.17 -16.03 11.19
N GLN A 109 0.49 -17.05 11.76
CA GLN A 109 1.79 -17.52 11.27
C GLN A 109 1.69 -17.96 9.81
N HIS A 110 0.58 -18.59 9.41
CA HIS A 110 0.34 -18.96 8.01
C HIS A 110 0.12 -17.75 7.08
N CYS A 111 -0.13 -16.56 7.61
CA CYS A 111 -0.27 -15.33 6.82
C CYS A 111 1.08 -14.66 6.50
N GLY A 112 2.19 -15.10 7.12
CA GLY A 112 3.54 -14.64 6.81
C GLY A 112 3.76 -13.13 6.96
N GLY A 113 2.99 -12.46 7.83
CA GLY A 113 3.07 -11.02 8.04
C GLY A 113 2.44 -10.16 6.92
N LEU A 114 1.77 -10.77 5.93
CA LEU A 114 1.11 -10.02 4.85
C LEU A 114 -0.20 -9.40 5.34
N PRO A 115 -0.34 -8.04 5.33
CA PRO A 115 -1.54 -7.37 5.82
C PRO A 115 -2.83 -7.83 5.11
N LEU A 116 -2.75 -8.11 3.81
CA LEU A 116 -3.89 -8.56 3.02
C LEU A 116 -4.37 -9.97 3.44
N ALA A 117 -3.44 -10.89 3.72
CA ALA A 117 -3.78 -12.25 4.17
C ALA A 117 -4.43 -12.21 5.56
N LEU A 118 -3.86 -11.42 6.48
CA LEU A 118 -4.42 -11.18 7.81
C LEU A 118 -5.84 -10.60 7.73
N LYS A 119 -6.06 -9.65 6.80
CA LYS A 119 -7.38 -9.07 6.57
C LYS A 119 -8.41 -10.09 6.09
N VAL A 120 -8.02 -10.99 5.18
CA VAL A 120 -8.90 -12.07 4.72
C VAL A 120 -9.24 -12.99 5.88
N LEU A 121 -8.22 -13.47 6.62
CA LEU A 121 -8.39 -14.39 7.74
C LEU A 121 -9.27 -13.79 8.85
N GLY A 122 -8.91 -12.59 9.33
CA GLY A 122 -9.66 -11.89 10.38
C GLY A 122 -11.08 -11.56 9.91
N GLY A 123 -11.25 -11.16 8.65
CA GLY A 123 -12.56 -10.88 8.07
C GLY A 123 -13.47 -12.13 7.99
N LEU A 124 -12.89 -13.30 7.73
CA LEU A 124 -13.63 -14.58 7.77
C LEU A 124 -14.07 -14.93 9.19
N LEU A 125 -13.17 -14.76 10.18
CA LEU A 125 -13.49 -15.06 11.58
C LEU A 125 -14.52 -14.09 12.15
N ARG A 126 -14.43 -12.80 11.83
CA ARG A 126 -15.44 -11.80 12.21
C ARG A 126 -16.86 -12.24 11.83
N LYS A 127 -17.03 -12.83 10.65
CA LYS A 127 -18.33 -13.33 10.17
C LYS A 127 -18.82 -14.57 10.94
N LYS A 128 -17.92 -15.34 11.55
CA LYS A 128 -18.27 -16.52 12.37
C LYS A 128 -18.69 -16.15 13.79
N TYR A 129 -18.27 -14.98 14.30
CA TYR A 129 -18.74 -14.43 15.58
C TYR A 129 -20.19 -13.86 15.54
N THR A 130 -20.95 -14.11 14.47
CA THR A 130 -22.31 -13.58 14.27
C THR A 130 -23.40 -14.66 14.36
N LEU A 131 -23.14 -15.79 15.04
CA LEU A 131 -24.13 -16.83 15.36
C LEU A 131 -24.18 -17.07 16.87
#